data_AF-W4Q756-F1
#
_entry.id   AF-W4Q756-F1
#
_cell.length_a   1.000
_cell.length_b   1.000
_cell.length_c   1.000
_cell.angle_alpha   90.00
_cell.angle_beta   90.00
_cell.angle_gamma   90.00
#
_symmetry.space_group_name_H-M   'P 1'
#
loop_
_entity.id
_entity.type
_entity.pdbx_description
1 polymer ?
#
loop_
_entity_poly.entity_id
_entity_poly.type
_entity_poly.pdbx_seq_one_letter_code
_entity_poly.pdbx_strand_id
1 'polypeptide(L)'
;MKKRVHLLAHVLVVGFFTLMAIIDFFPTIGMSMSVGTFGFIATIGLAVMTREKGEPVFTSSKQEFRFTIFSGIYLFTLLLVLSLLGGVSQSGIGFYNPILWGLYLLGLLTSYAKYRKELKAQKSVDLGQQS
;
A
#
# COMPACT_ATOMS: atom_id res chain seq x y z
N MET A 1 23.43 -7.85 2.72
CA MET A 1 22.57 -8.50 1.71
C MET A 1 21.08 -8.40 2.03
N LYS A 2 20.65 -8.55 3.30
CA LYS A 2 19.23 -8.48 3.72
C LYS A 2 18.47 -7.24 3.22
N LYS A 3 19.07 -6.04 3.31
CA LYS A 3 18.45 -4.79 2.81
C LYS A 3 18.12 -4.82 1.30
N ARG A 4 18.98 -5.42 0.46
CA ARG A 4 18.73 -5.53 -0.98
C ARG A 4 17.60 -6.52 -1.28
N VAL A 5 17.56 -7.64 -0.56
CA VAL A 5 16.49 -8.64 -0.69
C VAL A 5 15.14 -8.06 -0.25
N HIS A 6 15.12 -7.31 0.85
CA HIS A 6 13.91 -6.64 1.33
C HIS A 6 13.39 -5.59 0.32
N LEU A 7 14.28 -4.82 -0.30
CA LEU A 7 13.93 -3.88 -1.37
C LEU A 7 13.40 -4.61 -2.61
N LEU A 8 14.06 -5.68 -3.05
CA LEU A 8 13.60 -6.51 -4.16
C LEU A 8 12.23 -7.11 -3.89
N ALA A 9 11.99 -7.63 -2.68
CA ALA A 9 10.69 -8.15 -2.28
C ALA A 9 9.61 -7.07 -2.35
N HIS A 10 9.88 -5.85 -1.87
CA HIS A 10 8.93 -4.73 -1.97
C HIS A 10 8.62 -4.34 -3.42
N VAL A 11 9.64 -4.24 -4.27
CA VAL A 11 9.45 -3.93 -5.70
C VAL A 11 8.62 -5.03 -6.38
N LEU A 12 8.91 -6.30 -6.05
CA LEU A 12 8.14 -7.43 -6.57
C LEU A 12 6.69 -7.40 -6.09
N VAL A 13 6.41 -7.11 -4.82
CA VAL A 13 5.03 -6.98 -4.30
C VAL A 13 4.26 -5.93 -5.10
N VAL A 14 4.83 -4.75 -5.33
CA VAL A 14 4.19 -3.69 -6.13
C VAL A 14 4.01 -4.14 -7.58
N GLY A 15 5.00 -4.81 -8.16
CA GLY A 15 4.92 -5.35 -9.52
C GLY A 15 3.81 -6.38 -9.68
N PHE A 16 3.74 -7.38 -8.79
CA PHE A 16 2.70 -8.41 -8.81
C PHE A 16 1.32 -7.84 -8.53
N PHE A 17 1.20 -6.86 -7.62
CA PHE A 17 -0.06 -6.15 -7.39
C PHE A 17 -0.54 -5.46 -8.67
N THR A 18 0.35 -4.77 -9.37
CA THR A 18 0.04 -4.07 -10.62
C THR A 18 -0.34 -5.07 -11.72
N LEU A 19 0.37 -6.18 -11.81
CA LEU A 19 0.05 -7.26 -12.74
C LEU A 19 -1.34 -7.85 -12.45
N MET A 20 -1.67 -8.09 -11.18
CA MET A 20 -3.01 -8.54 -10.78
C MET A 20 -4.10 -7.54 -11.20
N ALA A 21 -3.86 -6.24 -11.01
CA ALA A 21 -4.80 -5.21 -11.45
C ALA A 21 -4.98 -5.22 -12.98
N ILE A 22 -3.90 -5.42 -13.76
CA ILE A 22 -3.97 -5.54 -15.22
C ILE A 22 -4.78 -6.78 -15.64
N ILE A 23 -4.50 -7.95 -15.05
CA ILE A 23 -5.23 -9.20 -15.33
C ILE A 23 -6.72 -9.03 -15.00
N ASP A 24 -7.03 -8.36 -13.90
CA ASP A 24 -8.41 -8.11 -13.47
C ASP A 24 -9.19 -7.19 -14.43
N PHE A 25 -8.52 -6.19 -15.01
CA PHE A 25 -9.12 -5.24 -15.95
C PHE A 25 -9.16 -5.75 -17.40
N PHE A 26 -8.24 -6.64 -17.77
CA PHE A 26 -8.08 -7.17 -19.12
C PHE A 26 -8.05 -8.71 -19.11
N PRO A 27 -9.15 -9.41 -18.79
CA PRO A 27 -9.15 -10.88 -18.74
C PRO A 27 -8.80 -11.54 -20.09
N THR A 28 -8.89 -10.80 -21.19
CA THR A 28 -8.59 -11.24 -22.56
C THR A 28 -7.10 -11.47 -22.85
N ILE A 29 -6.17 -11.06 -21.98
CA ILE A 29 -4.73 -11.34 -22.17
C ILE A 29 -4.33 -12.82 -21.95
N GLY A 30 -5.27 -13.69 -21.59
CA GLY A 30 -5.04 -15.13 -21.46
C GLY A 30 -4.15 -15.54 -20.29
N MET A 31 -3.86 -14.61 -19.37
CA MET A 31 -3.05 -14.86 -18.18
C MET A 31 -3.96 -15.27 -17.01
N SER A 32 -3.65 -16.39 -16.36
CA SER A 32 -4.42 -16.85 -15.21
C SER A 32 -4.22 -15.96 -13.99
N MET A 33 -5.32 -15.48 -13.41
CA MET A 33 -5.34 -14.72 -12.15
C MET A 33 -4.64 -15.45 -11.01
N SER A 34 -4.64 -16.79 -11.02
CA SER A 34 -3.94 -17.61 -10.02
C SER A 34 -2.45 -17.31 -9.97
N VAL A 35 -1.79 -17.09 -11.12
CA VAL A 35 -0.34 -16.80 -11.18
C VAL A 35 -0.03 -15.48 -10.48
N GLY A 36 -0.84 -14.45 -10.75
CA GLY A 36 -0.73 -13.15 -10.07
C GLY A 36 -0.93 -13.29 -8.56
N THR A 37 -1.98 -13.98 -8.14
CA THR A 37 -2.31 -14.19 -6.72
C THR A 37 -1.21 -14.96 -5.99
N PHE A 38 -0.73 -16.08 -6.53
CA PHE A 38 0.35 -16.86 -5.92
C PHE A 38 1.65 -16.05 -5.85
N GLY A 39 1.99 -15.31 -6.91
CA GLY A 39 3.16 -14.42 -6.93
C GLY A 39 3.08 -13.33 -5.88
N PHE A 40 1.91 -12.69 -5.73
CA PHE A 40 1.67 -11.67 -4.71
C PHE A 40 1.77 -12.22 -3.28
N ILE A 41 1.12 -13.36 -3.00
CA ILE A 41 1.19 -14.01 -1.68
C ILE A 41 2.63 -14.43 -1.35
N ALA A 42 3.34 -15.05 -2.29
CA ALA A 42 4.72 -15.49 -2.10
C ALA A 42 5.66 -14.31 -1.82
N THR A 43 5.48 -13.20 -2.54
CA THR A 43 6.32 -12.01 -2.37
C THR A 43 6.01 -11.24 -1.09
N ILE A 44 4.74 -11.19 -0.65
CA ILE A 44 4.40 -10.70 0.70
C ILE A 44 5.05 -11.58 1.76
N GLY A 45 4.94 -12.91 1.63
CA GLY A 45 5.58 -13.85 2.55
C GLY A 45 7.08 -13.60 2.66
N LEU A 46 7.76 -13.44 1.53
CA LEU A 46 9.18 -13.09 1.49
C LEU A 46 9.47 -11.72 2.12
N ALA A 47 8.66 -10.70 1.84
CA ALA A 47 8.83 -9.37 2.43
C ALA A 47 8.70 -9.41 3.96
N VAL A 48 7.76 -10.19 4.49
CA VAL A 48 7.56 -10.37 5.94
C VAL A 48 8.70 -11.18 6.55
N MET A 49 9.13 -12.28 5.91
CA MET A 49 10.22 -13.12 6.41
C MET A 49 11.57 -12.42 6.41
N THR A 50 11.80 -11.52 5.44
CA THR A 50 13.08 -10.79 5.30
C THR A 50 13.13 -9.51 6.13
N ARG A 51 12.01 -9.12 6.75
CA ARG A 51 11.95 -7.99 7.65
C ARG A 51 12.68 -8.28 8.96
N GLU A 52 13.58 -7.38 9.36
CA GLU A 52 14.27 -7.50 10.63
C GLU A 52 13.30 -7.19 11.79
N LYS A 53 13.21 -8.12 12.75
CA LYS A 53 12.35 -7.96 13.93
C LYS A 53 12.83 -6.76 14.74
N GLY A 54 11.91 -5.83 15.03
CA GLY A 54 12.18 -4.63 15.82
C GLY A 54 12.41 -3.36 15.00
N GLU A 55 12.60 -3.44 13.68
CA GLU A 55 12.65 -2.24 12.85
C GLU A 55 11.21 -1.73 12.54
N PRO A 56 10.91 -0.45 12.86
CA PRO A 56 9.63 0.14 12.50
C PRO A 56 9.56 0.31 10.98
N VAL A 57 8.43 -0.05 10.37
CA VAL A 57 8.19 0.10 8.91
C VAL A 57 8.33 1.55 8.48
N PHE A 58 7.92 2.47 9.36
CA PHE A 58 8.01 3.91 9.16
C PHE A 58 8.81 4.52 10.30
N THR A 59 9.73 5.41 9.97
CA THR A 59 10.56 6.08 10.97
C THR A 59 9.80 7.20 11.69
N SER A 60 8.65 7.62 11.17
CA SER A 60 7.79 8.65 11.75
C SER A 60 6.33 8.48 11.28
N SER A 61 5.36 8.87 12.12
CA SER A 61 3.95 8.94 11.69
C SER A 61 3.72 9.85 10.49
N LYS A 62 4.56 10.89 10.30
CA LYS A 62 4.50 11.77 9.11
C LYS A 62 4.90 11.01 7.85
N GLN A 63 5.81 10.05 7.96
CA GLN A 63 6.18 9.18 6.84
C GLN A 63 5.06 8.17 6.56
N GLU A 64 4.49 7.55 7.60
CA GLU A 64 3.33 6.65 7.47
C GLU A 64 2.15 7.36 6.79
N PHE A 65 1.79 8.56 7.23
CA PHE A 65 0.70 9.34 6.64
C PHE A 65 0.95 9.71 5.17
N ARG A 66 2.17 10.19 4.85
CA ARG A 66 2.54 10.47 3.45
C ARG A 66 2.48 9.21 2.60
N PHE A 67 3.00 8.09 3.10
CA PHE A 67 2.96 6.82 2.40
C PHE A 67 1.52 6.39 2.10
N THR A 68 0.62 6.49 3.07
CA THR A 68 -0.81 6.19 2.89
C THR A 68 -1.45 7.10 1.84
N ILE A 69 -1.15 8.41 1.82
CA ILE A 69 -1.65 9.30 0.76
C ILE A 69 -1.10 8.91 -0.61
N PHE A 70 0.22 8.72 -0.73
CA PHE A 70 0.84 8.39 -2.01
C PHE A 70 0.42 7.03 -2.54
N SER A 71 0.19 6.04 -1.68
CA SER A 71 -0.35 4.74 -2.09
C SER A 71 -1.79 4.85 -2.60
N GLY A 72 -2.59 5.73 -2.00
CA GLY A 72 -3.93 6.06 -2.50
C GLY A 72 -3.90 6.73 -3.87
N ILE A 73 -3.04 7.73 -4.06
CA ILE A 73 -2.85 8.41 -5.35
C ILE A 73 -2.37 7.41 -6.41
N TYR A 74 -1.42 6.55 -6.06
CA TYR A 74 -0.94 5.49 -6.93
C TYR A 74 -2.08 4.57 -7.37
N LEU A 75 -2.85 4.05 -6.40
CA LEU A 75 -3.97 3.16 -6.67
C LEU A 75 -5.02 3.85 -7.55
N PHE A 76 -5.43 5.07 -7.22
CA PHE A 76 -6.38 5.85 -8.01
C PHE A 76 -5.88 6.07 -9.45
N THR A 77 -4.61 6.44 -9.61
CA THR A 77 -4.01 6.66 -10.93
C THR A 77 -3.96 5.37 -11.74
N LEU A 78 -3.58 4.26 -11.10
CA LEU A 78 -3.55 2.95 -11.73
C LEU A 78 -4.95 2.55 -12.22
N LEU A 79 -5.97 2.66 -11.36
CA LEU A 79 -7.36 2.38 -11.75
C LEU A 79 -7.83 3.29 -12.88
N LEU A 80 -7.51 4.59 -12.82
CA LEU A 80 -7.86 5.57 -13.84
C LEU A 80 -7.29 5.19 -15.20
N VAL A 81 -5.99 4.89 -15.24
CA VAL A 81 -5.29 4.51 -16.47
C VAL A 81 -5.88 3.21 -17.02
N LEU A 82 -6.09 2.19 -16.19
CA LEU A 82 -6.67 0.93 -16.63
C LEU A 82 -8.10 1.10 -17.17
N SER A 83 -8.92 1.94 -16.53
CA SER A 83 -10.27 2.27 -17.02
C SER A 83 -10.23 3.06 -18.33
N LEU A 84 -9.33 4.04 -18.48
CA LEU A 84 -9.18 4.83 -19.71
C LEU A 84 -8.68 4.00 -20.89
N LEU A 85 -7.88 2.96 -20.63
CA LEU A 85 -7.47 1.95 -21.61
C LEU A 85 -8.60 1.00 -22.02
N GLY A 86 -9.82 1.19 -21.49
CA GLY A 86 -11.00 0.37 -21.80
C GLY A 86 -11.12 -0.89 -20.93
N GLY A 87 -10.31 -1.01 -19.89
CA GLY A 87 -10.38 -2.13 -18.95
C GLY A 87 -11.60 -2.03 -18.02
N VAL A 88 -12.25 -3.16 -17.78
CA VAL A 88 -13.39 -3.27 -16.86
C VAL A 88 -13.05 -4.33 -15.82
N SER A 89 -12.87 -3.90 -14.57
CA SER A 89 -12.60 -4.79 -13.43
C SER A 89 -13.70 -5.87 -13.31
N GLN A 90 -13.28 -7.13 -13.30
CA GLN A 90 -14.18 -8.29 -13.14
C GLN A 90 -14.30 -8.76 -11.69
N SER A 91 -13.25 -8.61 -10.90
CA SER A 91 -13.13 -9.20 -9.56
C SER A 91 -13.27 -8.18 -8.43
N GLY A 92 -13.62 -6.94 -8.78
CA GLY A 92 -13.92 -5.89 -7.82
C GLY A 92 -12.72 -5.03 -7.42
N ILE A 93 -11.56 -5.07 -8.07
CA ILE A 93 -10.49 -4.06 -7.84
C ILE A 93 -10.79 -2.80 -8.66
N GLY A 94 -12.07 -2.42 -8.80
CA GLY A 94 -12.52 -1.31 -9.63
C GLY A 94 -12.82 -0.04 -8.83
N PHE A 95 -12.99 1.08 -9.54
CA PHE A 95 -13.40 2.37 -8.97
C PHE A 95 -14.64 2.30 -8.10
N TYR A 96 -15.56 1.40 -8.41
CA TYR A 96 -16.85 1.32 -7.75
C TYR A 96 -16.87 0.35 -6.58
N ASN A 97 -15.74 -0.27 -6.20
CA ASN A 97 -15.74 -1.19 -5.07
C ASN A 97 -15.70 -0.44 -3.73
N PRO A 98 -16.78 -0.48 -2.92
CA PRO A 98 -16.83 0.20 -1.63
C PRO A 98 -15.86 -0.38 -0.61
N ILE A 99 -15.52 -1.68 -0.71
CA ILE A 99 -14.60 -2.36 0.21
C ILE A 99 -13.18 -1.80 0.05
N LEU A 100 -12.73 -1.58 -1.19
CA LEU A 100 -11.41 -1.02 -1.48
C LEU A 100 -11.27 0.38 -0.87
N TRP A 101 -12.26 1.24 -1.11
CA TRP A 101 -12.28 2.59 -0.54
C TRP A 101 -12.44 2.60 0.98
N GLY A 102 -13.23 1.68 1.54
CA GLY A 102 -13.39 1.51 2.98
C GLY A 102 -12.07 1.15 3.67
N LEU A 103 -11.33 0.18 3.12
CA LEU A 103 -9.99 -0.19 3.62
C LEU A 103 -9.00 0.97 3.51
N TYR A 104 -9.02 1.69 2.38
CA TYR A 104 -8.17 2.86 2.19
C TYR A 104 -8.48 3.97 3.21
N LEU A 105 -9.76 4.29 3.42
CA LEU A 105 -10.20 5.30 4.41
C LEU A 105 -9.82 4.89 5.83
N LEU A 106 -9.97 3.62 6.21
CA LEU A 106 -9.51 3.12 7.50
C LEU A 106 -8.00 3.29 7.67
N GLY A 107 -7.21 2.97 6.64
CA GLY A 107 -5.76 3.20 6.62
C GLY A 107 -5.40 4.68 6.77
N LEU A 108 -6.14 5.56 6.09
CA LEU A 108 -5.96 7.01 6.17
C LEU A 108 -6.28 7.56 7.56
N LEU A 109 -7.42 7.16 8.13
CA LEU A 109 -7.86 7.57 9.47
C LEU A 109 -6.89 7.10 10.56
N THR A 110 -6.44 5.84 10.49
CA THR A 110 -5.46 5.30 11.44
C THR A 110 -4.12 6.03 11.35
N SER A 111 -3.62 6.25 10.13
CA SER A 111 -2.39 7.02 9.91
C SER A 111 -2.51 8.46 10.40
N TYR A 112 -3.65 9.11 10.12
CA TYR A 112 -3.93 10.47 10.57
C TYR A 112 -4.06 10.59 12.10
N ALA A 113 -4.74 9.65 12.74
CA ALA A 113 -4.88 9.61 14.20
C ALA A 113 -3.51 9.46 14.89
N LYS A 114 -2.63 8.59 14.36
CA LYS A 114 -1.24 8.48 14.82
C LYS A 114 -0.47 9.79 14.64
N TYR A 115 -0.56 10.40 13.46
CA TYR A 115 0.10 11.68 13.18
C TYR A 115 -0.34 12.79 14.15
N ARG A 116 -1.65 12.91 14.41
CA ARG A 116 -2.19 13.86 15.40
C ARG A 116 -1.72 13.59 16.82
N LYS A 117 -1.57 12.31 17.21
CA LYS A 117 -1.07 11.93 18.54
C LYS A 117 0.38 12.34 18.72
N GLU A 118 1.23 12.13 17.72
CA GLU A 118 2.64 12.57 17.76
C GLU A 118 2.77 14.09 17.85
N LEU A 119 1.97 14.85 17.10
CA LEU A 119 1.97 16.32 17.18
C LEU A 119 1.59 16.83 18.57
N LYS A 120 0.60 16.21 19.21
CA LYS A 120 0.19 16.57 20.58
C LYS A 120 1.30 16.25 21.59
N ALA A 121 1.96 15.11 21.45
CA ALA A 121 3.05 14.69 22.33
C ALA A 121 4.27 15.63 22.21
N GLN A 122 4.62 16.06 20.99
CA GLN A 122 5.69 17.04 20.78
C GLN A 122 5.36 18.38 21.43
N LYS A 123 4.13 18.89 21.23
CA LYS A 123 3.68 20.17 21.80
C LYS A 123 3.69 20.18 23.34
N SER A 124 3.39 19.05 24.00
CA SER A 124 3.45 18.96 25.46
C SER A 124 4.88 18.92 26.01
N VAL A 125 5.84 18.36 25.25
CA VAL A 125 7.26 18.35 25.63
C VAL A 125 7.83 19.76 25.54
N ASP A 126 7.52 20.51 24.48
CA ASP A 126 8.00 21.88 24.30
C ASP A 126 7.49 22.85 25.38
N LEU A 127 6.24 22.68 25.84
CA LEU A 127 5.65 23.51 26.91
C LEU A 127 6.23 23.20 28.30
N GLY A 128 6.64 21.95 28.55
CA GLY A 128 7.26 21.56 29.82
C GLY A 128 8.74 21.95 29.96
N GLN A 129 9.40 22.32 28.86
CA GLN A 129 10.78 22.86 28.89
C GLN A 129 10.82 24.39 29.02
N GLN A 130 9.67 25.07 29.00
CA GLN A 130 9.56 26.53 29.15
C GLN A 130 9.06 26.97 30.54
N SER A 131 8.80 26.04 31.46
CA SER A 131 8.40 26.28 32.86
C SER A 131 9.54 25.98 33.82
#